data_AF-A0A2E0QGN8-F1
#
_entry.id   AF-A0A2E0QGN8-F1
#
_cell.length_a   1.000
_cell.length_b   1.000
_cell.length_c   1.000
_cell.angle_alpha   90.00
_cell.angle_beta   90.00
_cell.angle_gamma   90.00
#
_symmetry.space_group_name_H-M   'P 1'
#
loop_
_entity.id
_entity.type
_entity.pdbx_description
1 polymer ?
#
loop_
_entity_poly.entity_id
_entity_poly.type
_entity_poly.pdbx_seq_one_letter_code
_entity_poly.pdbx_strand_id
1 'polypeptide(L)'
;MTSGIAIIGGNLRSLSSAHSILDNYPDAELHIMEEAAEIGLIGEGPGILPHWPITPAHWLSELGSQEPNPSSGAIRRSWLEKAMATSLANRGCTFHLRTRVVAVNDAGGVTFVGAGLLGSGELHFDTVLDMRDSTHTSTEWEGGICLQGHAPPFGVQGSRPDGTIEVWWRDYNPDQGKWVHRMSWGGSDPESSVETDINAGIETASTLIDTIIQP
;
A
#
# COMPACT_ATOMS: atom_id res chain seq x y z
N MET A 1 2.25 -7.34 28.32
CA MET A 1 0.86 -7.42 27.82
C MET A 1 0.96 -7.29 26.33
N THR A 2 0.40 -8.24 25.59
CA THR A 2 0.28 -8.17 24.13
C THR A 2 -0.75 -7.09 23.82
N SER A 3 -0.40 -6.09 23.02
CA SER A 3 -1.37 -5.06 22.62
C SER A 3 -2.01 -5.47 21.30
N GLY A 4 -3.34 -5.47 21.27
CA GLY A 4 -4.14 -5.72 20.07
C GLY A 4 -4.32 -4.45 19.25
N ILE A 5 -3.87 -4.48 18.00
CA ILE A 5 -3.89 -3.32 17.10
C ILE A 5 -4.61 -3.70 15.81
N ALA A 6 -5.68 -2.98 15.48
CA ALA A 6 -6.32 -3.07 14.18
C ALA A 6 -5.91 -1.90 13.28
N ILE A 7 -5.57 -2.21 12.03
CA ILE A 7 -5.36 -1.24 10.95
C ILE A 7 -6.43 -1.48 9.88
N ILE A 8 -7.16 -0.44 9.52
CA ILE A 8 -8.21 -0.49 8.51
C ILE A 8 -7.67 0.06 7.19
N GLY A 9 -7.68 -0.75 6.14
CA GLY A 9 -7.07 -0.47 4.85
C GLY A 9 -5.81 -1.30 4.59
N GLY A 10 -5.64 -1.74 3.34
CA GLY A 10 -4.57 -2.60 2.86
C GLY A 10 -3.65 -1.92 1.86
N ASN A 11 -3.41 -0.61 2.03
CA ASN A 11 -2.53 0.20 1.17
C ASN A 11 -1.08 0.25 1.70
N LEU A 12 -0.15 0.78 0.90
CA LEU A 12 1.27 0.92 1.29
C LEU A 12 1.48 1.57 2.66
N ARG A 13 0.69 2.59 3.01
CA ARG A 13 0.78 3.26 4.31
C ARG A 13 0.45 2.31 5.46
N SER A 14 -0.60 1.52 5.30
CA SER A 14 -1.03 0.52 6.27
C SER A 14 0.01 -0.58 6.43
N LEU A 15 0.56 -1.06 5.31
CA LEU A 15 1.57 -2.12 5.28
C LEU A 15 2.92 -1.66 5.87
N SER A 16 3.36 -0.43 5.57
CA SER A 16 4.60 0.10 6.16
C SER A 16 4.43 0.40 7.65
N SER A 17 3.27 0.91 8.08
CA SER A 17 2.95 1.10 9.50
C SER A 17 2.99 -0.23 10.24
N ALA A 18 2.33 -1.26 9.71
CA ALA A 18 2.32 -2.61 10.26
C ALA A 18 3.73 -3.19 10.45
N HIS A 19 4.58 -3.07 9.43
CA HIS A 19 5.96 -3.55 9.51
C HIS A 19 6.77 -2.80 10.55
N SER A 20 6.64 -1.47 10.59
CA SER A 20 7.34 -0.61 11.55
C SER A 20 6.90 -0.90 12.99
N ILE A 21 5.60 -1.14 13.23
CA ILE A 21 5.10 -1.60 14.53
C ILE A 21 5.78 -2.91 14.92
N LEU A 22 5.76 -3.93 14.06
CA LEU A 22 6.34 -5.23 14.36
C LEU A 22 7.88 -5.22 14.46
N ASP A 23 8.56 -4.23 13.88
CA ASP A 23 10.01 -4.04 14.05
C ASP A 23 10.35 -3.59 15.48
N ASN A 24 9.43 -2.85 16.13
CA ASN A 24 9.62 -2.32 17.49
C ASN A 24 8.91 -3.15 18.57
N TYR A 25 7.79 -3.79 18.20
CA TYR A 25 6.92 -4.61 19.05
C TYR A 25 6.61 -5.93 18.35
N PRO A 26 7.57 -6.86 18.28
CA PRO A 26 7.42 -8.11 17.53
C PRO A 26 6.30 -9.00 18.07
N ASP A 27 5.91 -8.82 19.32
CA ASP A 27 4.84 -9.58 19.97
C ASP A 27 3.45 -8.91 19.81
N ALA A 28 3.32 -7.77 19.12
CA ALA A 28 2.02 -7.10 18.96
C ALA A 28 1.02 -7.98 18.19
N GLU A 29 -0.23 -8.04 18.65
CA GLU A 29 -1.31 -8.72 17.94
C GLU A 29 -1.87 -7.78 16.86
N LEU A 30 -1.33 -7.89 15.65
CA LEU A 30 -1.63 -6.97 14.56
C LEU A 30 -2.65 -7.55 13.57
N HIS A 31 -3.71 -6.80 13.32
CA HIS A 31 -4.78 -7.15 12.39
C HIS A 31 -4.89 -6.08 11.29
N ILE A 32 -4.91 -6.49 10.02
CA ILE A 32 -5.25 -5.61 8.89
C ILE A 32 -6.62 -6.01 8.35
N MET A 33 -7.53 -5.05 8.22
CA MET A 33 -8.87 -5.24 7.65
C MET A 33 -8.99 -4.55 6.29
N GLU A 34 -9.28 -5.31 5.25
CA GLU A 34 -9.35 -4.83 3.87
C GLU A 34 -10.64 -5.32 3.18
N GLU A 35 -11.31 -4.42 2.47
CA GLU A 35 -12.55 -4.72 1.75
C GLU A 35 -12.27 -5.50 0.47
N ALA A 36 -11.13 -5.27 -0.19
CA ALA A 36 -10.70 -6.01 -1.35
C ALA A 36 -10.48 -7.50 -1.04
N ALA A 37 -10.59 -8.33 -2.08
CA ALA A 37 -10.38 -9.76 -1.95
C ALA A 37 -8.90 -10.17 -1.83
N GLU A 38 -7.99 -9.27 -2.16
CA GLU A 38 -6.54 -9.45 -2.06
C GLU A 38 -5.91 -8.05 -1.91
N ILE A 39 -4.80 -7.98 -1.18
CA ILE A 39 -3.95 -6.77 -1.15
C ILE A 39 -3.40 -6.51 -2.56
N GLY A 40 -3.45 -5.25 -3.02
CA GLY A 40 -3.00 -4.87 -4.36
C GLY A 40 -3.89 -5.37 -5.52
N LEU A 41 -5.17 -5.69 -5.28
CA LEU A 41 -6.07 -6.18 -6.33
C LEU A 41 -6.67 -5.07 -7.21
N ILE A 42 -6.96 -3.89 -6.66
CA ILE A 42 -7.78 -2.85 -7.31
C ILE A 42 -7.04 -1.51 -7.28
N GLY A 43 -6.93 -0.88 -8.45
CA GLY A 43 -6.32 0.45 -8.62
C GLY A 43 -4.80 0.39 -8.55
N GLU A 44 -4.12 0.32 -9.70
CA GLU A 44 -2.68 0.59 -9.73
C GLU A 44 -2.44 2.09 -9.60
N GLY A 45 -2.13 2.54 -8.39
CA GLY A 45 -1.48 3.83 -8.19
C GLY A 45 -0.04 3.83 -8.71
N PRO A 46 0.63 4.98 -8.73
CA PRO A 46 2.00 5.10 -9.21
C PRO A 46 2.94 4.17 -8.46
N GLY A 47 3.77 3.49 -9.24
CA GLY A 47 4.89 2.67 -8.81
C GLY A 47 6.24 3.26 -9.23
N ILE A 48 6.29 4.55 -9.56
CA ILE A 48 7.54 5.25 -9.90
C ILE A 48 8.47 5.23 -8.69
N LEU A 49 9.75 4.95 -8.93
CA LEU A 49 10.77 4.79 -7.91
C LEU A 49 11.88 5.82 -8.10
N PRO A 50 12.20 6.65 -7.08
CA PRO A 50 13.38 7.50 -7.13
C PRO A 50 14.68 6.70 -6.95
N HIS A 51 14.61 5.58 -6.21
CA HIS A 51 15.71 4.65 -5.99
C HIS A 51 15.19 3.25 -5.61
N TRP A 52 16.08 2.26 -5.55
CA TRP A 52 15.81 0.94 -4.98
C TRP A 52 17.02 0.48 -4.14
N PRO A 53 16.81 -0.13 -2.96
CA PRO A 53 15.54 -0.46 -2.30
C PRO A 53 14.86 0.77 -1.68
N ILE A 54 13.53 0.68 -1.48
CA ILE A 54 12.69 1.73 -0.84
C ILE A 54 12.20 1.35 0.57
N THR A 55 12.42 0.11 0.98
CA THR A 55 12.06 -0.42 2.31
C THR A 55 13.21 -1.29 2.83
N PRO A 56 13.26 -1.56 4.14
CA PRO A 56 14.10 -2.63 4.67
C PRO A 56 13.84 -3.97 3.96
N ALA A 57 14.89 -4.76 3.73
CA ALA A 57 14.78 -6.00 2.95
C ALA A 57 13.82 -7.02 3.58
N HIS A 58 13.75 -7.09 4.91
CA HIS A 58 12.85 -8.01 5.61
C HIS A 58 11.38 -7.61 5.53
N TRP A 59 11.06 -6.43 4.99
CA TRP A 59 9.68 -6.03 4.71
C TRP A 59 9.13 -6.65 3.43
N LEU A 60 9.97 -7.24 2.59
CA LEU A 60 9.55 -7.78 1.31
C LEU A 60 9.71 -9.29 1.30
N SER A 61 8.68 -10.01 0.83
CA SER A 61 8.88 -11.34 0.28
C SER A 61 9.49 -11.25 -1.12
N GLU A 62 9.81 -12.41 -1.71
CA GLU A 62 10.36 -12.46 -3.07
C GLU A 62 9.44 -11.77 -4.10
N LEU A 63 10.00 -10.86 -4.89
CA LEU A 63 9.35 -10.20 -6.03
C LEU A 63 9.64 -10.91 -7.37
N GLY A 64 10.56 -11.88 -7.37
CA GLY A 64 10.96 -12.66 -8.53
C GLY A 64 11.41 -11.77 -9.70
N SER A 65 10.91 -12.05 -10.89
CA SER A 65 11.24 -11.28 -12.12
C SER A 65 10.82 -9.80 -12.09
N GLN A 66 10.01 -9.38 -11.12
CA GLN A 66 9.58 -7.99 -10.97
C GLN A 66 10.43 -7.22 -9.95
N GLU A 67 11.45 -7.85 -9.37
CA GLU A 67 12.33 -7.18 -8.41
C GLU A 67 13.14 -6.07 -9.11
N PRO A 68 13.02 -4.82 -8.64
CA PRO A 68 13.80 -3.72 -9.20
C PRO A 68 15.30 -3.89 -8.96
N ASN A 69 16.07 -3.29 -9.87
CA ASN A 69 17.50 -3.11 -9.75
C ASN A 69 17.82 -1.60 -9.67
N PRO A 70 19.08 -1.20 -9.40
CA PRO A 70 19.44 0.22 -9.30
C PRO A 70 19.18 1.08 -10.54
N SER A 71 18.91 0.48 -11.71
CA SER A 71 18.55 1.19 -12.94
C SER A 71 17.05 1.21 -13.25
N SER A 72 16.24 0.57 -12.40
CA SER A 72 14.79 0.52 -12.56
C SER A 72 14.19 1.84 -12.08
N GLY A 73 13.30 2.42 -12.89
CA GLY A 73 12.57 3.66 -12.54
C GLY A 73 11.16 3.42 -12.02
N ALA A 74 10.66 2.18 -12.03
CA ALA A 74 9.34 1.83 -11.53
C ALA A 74 9.25 0.37 -11.06
N ILE A 75 8.25 0.08 -10.25
CA ILE A 75 7.78 -1.25 -9.83
C ILE A 75 6.27 -1.33 -10.04
N ARG A 76 5.72 -2.52 -10.25
CA ARG A 76 4.27 -2.72 -10.15
C ARG A 76 3.85 -2.50 -8.69
N ARG A 77 3.17 -1.39 -8.39
CA ARG A 77 2.75 -1.05 -7.02
C ARG A 77 1.95 -2.18 -6.36
N SER A 78 1.03 -2.78 -7.11
CA SER A 78 0.25 -3.94 -6.65
C SER A 78 1.13 -5.12 -6.20
N TRP A 79 2.27 -5.36 -6.86
CA TRP A 79 3.20 -6.42 -6.49
C TRP A 79 4.04 -6.06 -5.27
N LEU A 80 4.43 -4.79 -5.13
CA LEU A 80 5.07 -4.28 -3.93
C LEU A 80 4.16 -4.50 -2.71
N GLU A 81 2.89 -4.10 -2.80
CA GLU A 81 1.89 -4.27 -1.74
C GLU A 81 1.69 -5.75 -1.38
N LYS A 82 1.62 -6.64 -2.38
CA LYS A 82 1.54 -8.09 -2.16
C LYS A 82 2.78 -8.66 -1.48
N ALA A 83 3.97 -8.20 -1.86
CA ALA A 83 5.22 -8.67 -1.25
C ALA A 83 5.34 -8.22 0.21
N MET A 84 4.93 -6.98 0.51
CA MET A 84 4.86 -6.48 1.88
C MET A 84 3.82 -7.24 2.72
N ALA A 85 2.61 -7.43 2.19
CA ALA A 85 1.56 -8.18 2.89
C ALA A 85 1.96 -9.64 3.16
N THR A 86 2.64 -10.29 2.21
CA THR A 86 3.15 -11.66 2.38
C THR A 86 4.21 -11.71 3.48
N SER A 87 5.14 -10.76 3.51
CA SER A 87 6.11 -10.66 4.61
C SER A 87 5.43 -10.42 5.96
N LEU A 88 4.44 -9.52 6.04
CA LEU A 88 3.65 -9.28 7.26
C LEU A 88 2.93 -10.54 7.76
N ALA A 89 2.28 -11.28 6.87
CA ALA A 89 1.60 -12.51 7.24
C ALA A 89 2.57 -13.53 7.85
N ASN A 90 3.77 -13.66 7.26
CA ASN A 90 4.83 -14.52 7.80
C ASN A 90 5.36 -14.05 9.18
N ARG A 91 5.21 -12.76 9.48
CA ARG A 91 5.56 -12.15 10.78
C ARG A 91 4.43 -12.19 11.81
N GLY A 92 3.30 -12.81 11.49
CA GLY A 92 2.17 -13.01 12.43
C GLY A 92 1.03 -12.01 12.29
N CYS A 93 1.06 -11.11 11.31
CA CYS A 93 -0.08 -10.21 11.04
C CYS A 93 -1.29 -10.99 10.51
N THR A 94 -2.46 -10.78 11.11
CA THR A 94 -3.72 -11.38 10.66
C THR A 94 -4.40 -10.48 9.63
N PHE A 95 -4.69 -10.99 8.44
CA PHE A 95 -5.44 -10.27 7.41
C PHE A 95 -6.90 -10.71 7.37
N HIS A 96 -7.81 -9.74 7.49
CA HIS A 96 -9.24 -9.88 7.26
C HIS A 96 -9.57 -9.29 5.89
N LEU A 97 -9.47 -10.11 4.85
CA LEU A 97 -9.83 -9.72 3.48
C LEU A 97 -11.34 -9.84 3.24
N ARG A 98 -11.86 -9.21 2.20
CA ARG A 98 -13.32 -9.12 1.92
C ARG A 98 -14.10 -8.68 3.15
N THR A 99 -13.53 -7.79 3.95
CA THR A 99 -14.07 -7.36 5.24
C THR A 99 -14.14 -5.85 5.25
N ARG A 100 -15.36 -5.32 5.16
CA ARG A 100 -15.63 -3.89 5.25
C ARG A 100 -15.92 -3.52 6.69
N VAL A 101 -15.12 -2.63 7.26
CA VAL A 101 -15.40 -2.00 8.56
C VAL A 101 -16.49 -0.95 8.38
N VAL A 102 -17.56 -1.09 9.15
CA VAL A 102 -18.75 -0.22 9.09
C VAL A 102 -18.76 0.83 10.21
N ALA A 103 -18.14 0.54 11.36
CA ALA A 103 -18.04 1.46 12.47
C ALA A 103 -16.84 1.11 13.37
N VAL A 104 -16.28 2.13 14.00
CA VAL A 104 -15.31 2.02 15.09
C VAL A 104 -15.87 2.83 16.25
N ASN A 105 -15.86 2.26 17.46
CA ASN A 105 -16.29 2.97 18.67
C ASN A 105 -15.09 3.40 19.53
N ASP A 106 -15.32 4.35 20.45
CA ASP A 106 -14.27 4.93 21.31
C ASP A 106 -13.61 3.92 22.25
N ALA A 107 -14.25 2.77 22.48
CA ALA A 107 -13.68 1.69 23.28
C ALA A 107 -12.77 0.76 22.47
N GLY A 108 -12.61 0.96 21.16
CA GLY A 108 -11.80 0.09 20.29
C GLY A 108 -12.57 -1.09 19.68
N GLY A 109 -13.90 -1.07 19.77
CA GLY A 109 -14.76 -2.02 19.06
C GLY A 109 -14.87 -1.69 17.57
N VAL A 110 -14.57 -2.67 16.73
CA VAL A 110 -14.57 -2.59 15.27
C VAL A 110 -15.70 -3.47 14.73
N THR A 111 -16.77 -2.85 14.27
CA THR A 111 -17.90 -3.53 13.63
C THR A 111 -17.62 -3.72 12.14
N PHE A 112 -17.82 -4.94 11.63
CA PHE A 112 -17.53 -5.27 10.24
C PHE A 112 -18.60 -6.13 9.57
N VAL A 113 -18.60 -6.11 8.24
CA VAL A 113 -19.37 -7.00 7.36
C VAL A 113 -18.40 -7.60 6.35
N GLY A 114 -18.44 -8.91 6.15
CA GLY A 114 -17.51 -9.56 5.23
C GLY A 114 -17.92 -10.95 4.77
N ALA A 115 -17.06 -11.55 3.94
CA ALA A 115 -17.32 -12.87 3.35
C ALA A 115 -16.84 -14.06 4.22
N GLY A 116 -16.38 -13.79 5.45
CA GLY A 116 -15.93 -14.81 6.41
C GLY A 116 -17.08 -15.58 7.06
N LEU A 117 -16.74 -16.57 7.91
CA LEU A 117 -17.69 -17.51 8.51
C LEU A 117 -18.84 -16.81 9.27
N LEU A 118 -18.56 -15.67 9.91
CA LEU A 118 -19.55 -14.93 10.69
C LEU A 118 -20.38 -13.96 9.85
N GLY A 119 -19.99 -13.66 8.60
CA GLY A 119 -20.67 -12.72 7.69
C GLY A 119 -20.65 -11.25 8.14
N SER A 120 -20.66 -11.02 9.45
CA SER A 120 -20.58 -9.74 10.15
C SER A 120 -20.27 -9.98 11.62
N GLY A 121 -19.71 -8.99 12.31
CA GLY A 121 -19.43 -9.11 13.73
C GLY A 121 -18.78 -7.87 14.32
N GLU A 122 -18.29 -8.01 15.54
CA GLU A 122 -17.51 -7.00 16.25
C GLU A 122 -16.26 -7.66 16.84
N LEU A 123 -15.10 -7.06 16.60
CA LEU A 123 -13.84 -7.40 17.27
C LEU A 123 -13.38 -6.20 18.11
N HIS A 124 -12.60 -6.47 19.15
CA HIS A 124 -12.12 -5.43 20.05
C HIS A 124 -10.59 -5.37 20.04
N PHE A 125 -10.06 -4.15 19.99
CA PHE A 125 -8.62 -3.88 19.95
C PHE A 125 -8.28 -2.73 20.90
N ASP A 126 -7.06 -2.73 21.43
CA ASP A 126 -6.57 -1.63 22.27
C ASP A 126 -6.36 -0.36 21.44
N THR A 127 -6.00 -0.53 20.16
CA THR A 127 -5.77 0.56 19.22
C THR A 127 -6.40 0.24 17.87
N VAL A 128 -7.05 1.23 17.27
CA VAL A 128 -7.57 1.16 15.91
C VAL A 128 -7.02 2.32 15.09
N LEU A 129 -6.32 2.01 14.01
CA LEU A 129 -5.83 2.97 13.02
C LEU A 129 -6.68 2.87 11.76
N ASP A 130 -7.48 3.89 11.47
CA ASP A 130 -8.20 3.96 10.19
C ASP A 130 -7.31 4.62 9.13
N MET A 131 -6.88 3.84 8.15
CA MET A 131 -5.90 4.23 7.14
C MET A 131 -6.47 4.06 5.72
N ARG A 132 -7.80 3.97 5.58
CA ARG A 132 -8.48 3.87 4.28
C ARG A 132 -8.31 5.11 3.41
N ASP A 133 -8.10 6.27 4.03
CA ASP A 133 -7.98 7.54 3.33
C ASP A 133 -6.55 7.79 2.83
N SER A 134 -6.41 7.94 1.51
CA SER A 134 -5.40 8.82 0.94
C SER A 134 -5.94 10.24 1.04
N THR A 135 -5.13 11.19 1.50
CA THR A 135 -5.45 12.63 1.44
C THR A 135 -6.03 12.96 0.06
N HIS A 136 -7.31 13.33 0.01
CA HIS A 136 -7.96 13.70 -1.25
C HIS A 136 -7.29 14.97 -1.79
N THR A 137 -6.30 14.79 -2.66
CA THR A 137 -5.79 15.91 -3.45
C THR A 137 -6.74 16.10 -4.63
N SER A 138 -6.98 17.35 -5.02
CA SER A 138 -7.79 17.67 -6.20
C SER A 138 -7.11 17.33 -7.53
N THR A 139 -5.91 16.74 -7.49
CA THR A 139 -5.12 16.47 -8.68
C THR A 139 -5.37 15.04 -9.14
N GLU A 140 -6.02 14.91 -10.29
CA GLU A 140 -6.23 13.64 -10.96
C GLU A 140 -5.16 13.43 -12.04
N TRP A 141 -4.67 12.19 -12.13
CA TRP A 141 -3.71 11.73 -13.11
C TRP A 141 -4.30 10.58 -13.91
N GLU A 142 -4.01 10.60 -15.19
CA GLU A 142 -4.19 9.46 -16.09
C GLU A 142 -2.87 8.71 -16.20
N GLY A 143 -2.95 7.39 -16.28
CA GLY A 143 -1.78 6.52 -16.32
C GLY A 143 -1.91 5.41 -17.34
N GLY A 144 -0.77 4.83 -17.71
CA GLY A 144 -0.72 3.73 -18.64
C GLY A 144 0.59 2.98 -18.64
N ILE A 145 0.50 1.69 -18.98
CA ILE A 145 1.65 0.79 -19.13
C ILE A 145 1.83 0.49 -20.61
N CYS A 146 3.07 0.58 -21.09
CA CYS A 146 3.40 0.32 -22.48
C CYS A 146 4.77 -0.37 -22.62
N LEU A 147 5.12 -0.79 -23.82
CA LEU A 147 6.49 -1.24 -24.11
C LEU A 147 7.41 -0.04 -24.32
N GLN A 148 8.70 -0.19 -24.05
CA GLN A 148 9.69 0.90 -24.16
C GLN A 148 9.65 1.67 -25.49
N GLY A 149 9.47 0.99 -26.63
CA GLY A 149 9.38 1.64 -27.94
C GLY A 149 8.07 2.38 -28.21
N HIS A 150 7.08 2.30 -27.31
CA HIS A 150 5.77 2.94 -27.43
C HIS A 150 5.53 4.01 -26.35
N ALA A 151 6.52 4.27 -25.48
CA ALA A 151 6.40 5.30 -24.46
C ALA A 151 6.35 6.69 -25.12
N PRO A 152 5.43 7.58 -24.70
CA PRO A 152 5.38 8.94 -25.21
C PRO A 152 6.62 9.75 -24.76
N PRO A 153 6.95 10.87 -25.41
CA PRO A 153 8.10 11.70 -25.04
C PRO A 153 7.84 12.63 -23.83
N PHE A 154 6.69 12.53 -23.17
CA PHE A 154 6.25 13.40 -22.09
C PHE A 154 5.56 12.59 -20.98
N GLY A 155 5.24 13.27 -19.87
CA GLY A 155 4.70 12.64 -18.66
C GLY A 155 5.80 12.15 -17.72
N VAL A 156 5.39 11.80 -16.50
CA VAL A 156 6.25 11.14 -15.51
C VAL A 156 6.38 9.68 -15.90
N GLN A 157 7.60 9.13 -15.92
CA GLN A 157 7.82 7.78 -16.43
C GLN A 157 8.85 7.00 -15.61
N GLY A 158 8.70 5.68 -15.61
CA GLY A 158 9.64 4.77 -14.99
C GLY A 158 9.70 3.43 -15.70
N SER A 159 10.92 2.91 -15.88
CA SER A 159 11.15 1.58 -16.44
C SER A 159 10.93 0.50 -15.38
N ARG A 160 10.09 -0.48 -15.69
CA ARG A 160 9.85 -1.65 -14.87
C ARG A 160 10.83 -2.78 -15.23
N PRO A 161 11.17 -3.68 -14.30
CA PRO A 161 12.10 -4.80 -14.55
C PRO A 161 11.66 -5.76 -15.66
N ASP A 162 10.35 -5.81 -15.95
CA ASP A 162 9.77 -6.64 -17.01
C ASP A 162 9.89 -6.04 -18.41
N GLY A 163 10.58 -4.89 -18.55
CA GLY A 163 10.78 -4.19 -19.82
C GLY A 163 9.61 -3.31 -20.25
N THR A 164 8.57 -3.18 -19.42
CA THR A 164 7.48 -2.22 -19.63
C THR A 164 7.83 -0.85 -19.04
N ILE A 165 7.18 0.19 -19.55
CA ILE A 165 7.28 1.55 -19.04
C ILE A 165 5.94 1.94 -18.45
N GLU A 166 5.99 2.42 -17.21
CA GLU A 166 4.89 3.10 -16.55
C GLU A 166 4.95 4.58 -16.88
N VAL A 167 3.79 5.16 -17.19
CA VAL A 167 3.66 6.56 -17.59
C VAL A 167 2.45 7.18 -16.91
N TRP A 168 2.63 8.38 -16.35
CA TRP A 168 1.58 9.21 -15.76
C TRP A 168 1.57 10.59 -16.38
N TRP A 169 0.39 11.13 -16.66
CA TRP A 169 0.23 12.45 -17.27
C TRP A 169 -1.06 13.13 -16.81
N ARG A 170 -1.13 14.43 -17.10
CA ARG A 170 -2.30 15.27 -16.93
C ARG A 170 -2.59 16.01 -18.23
N ASP A 171 -3.83 16.42 -18.40
CA ASP A 171 -4.36 17.30 -19.46
C ASP A 171 -4.30 16.78 -20.91
N TYR A 172 -3.25 16.07 -21.31
CA TYR A 172 -3.04 15.61 -22.68
C TYR A 172 -2.91 14.08 -22.75
N ASN A 173 -3.92 13.42 -23.32
CA ASN A 173 -3.88 11.98 -23.56
C ASN A 173 -2.90 11.65 -24.69
N PRO A 174 -1.91 10.76 -24.49
CA PRO A 174 -1.05 10.33 -25.57
C PRO A 174 -1.84 9.43 -26.54
N ASP A 175 -2.40 10.03 -27.59
CA ASP A 175 -3.14 9.35 -28.68
C ASP A 175 -2.30 8.31 -29.44
N GLN A 176 -0.97 8.33 -29.27
CA GLN A 176 0.00 7.43 -29.91
C GLN A 176 0.37 6.21 -29.07
N GLY A 177 -0.10 6.11 -27.82
CA GLY A 177 0.29 5.02 -26.92
C GLY A 177 -0.38 3.69 -27.28
N LYS A 178 0.42 2.66 -27.62
CA LYS A 178 -0.04 1.27 -27.58
C LYS A 178 -0.02 0.80 -26.13
N TRP A 179 -1.11 1.09 -25.42
CA TRP A 179 -1.27 0.79 -24.00
C TRP A 179 -1.58 -0.70 -23.78
N VAL A 180 -0.79 -1.33 -22.91
CA VAL A 180 -1.07 -2.66 -22.36
C VAL A 180 -2.11 -2.58 -21.25
N HIS A 181 -2.09 -1.49 -20.49
CA HIS A 181 -3.00 -1.24 -19.37
C HIS A 181 -3.21 0.27 -19.22
N ARG A 182 -4.42 0.70 -18.81
CA ARG A 182 -4.77 2.10 -18.50
C ARG A 182 -5.18 2.22 -17.04
N MET A 183 -4.75 3.30 -16.39
CA MET A 183 -4.87 3.53 -14.96
C MET A 183 -5.33 4.97 -14.71
N SER A 184 -5.85 5.23 -13.51
CA SER A 184 -6.17 6.57 -13.03
C SER A 184 -5.79 6.65 -11.56
N TRP A 185 -5.27 7.79 -11.13
CA TRP A 185 -4.83 7.99 -9.75
C TRP A 185 -5.04 9.44 -9.31
N GLY A 186 -5.50 9.62 -8.07
CA GLY A 186 -5.58 10.93 -7.42
C GLY A 186 -4.39 11.13 -6.49
N GLY A 187 -3.66 12.23 -6.65
CA GLY A 187 -2.50 12.53 -5.81
C GLY A 187 -1.64 13.68 -6.34
N SER A 188 -0.72 14.15 -5.49
CA SER A 188 0.08 15.34 -5.79
C SER A 188 1.12 15.07 -6.89
N ASP A 189 1.89 14.01 -6.74
CA ASP A 189 3.05 13.70 -7.58
C ASP A 189 3.27 12.18 -7.70
N PRO A 190 3.19 11.61 -8.92
CA PRO A 190 3.46 10.20 -9.15
C PRO A 190 4.90 9.78 -8.79
N GLU A 191 5.90 10.68 -8.91
CA GLU A 191 7.31 10.36 -8.66
C GLU A 191 7.60 10.06 -7.19
N SER A 192 6.87 10.72 -6.29
CA SER A 192 7.06 10.59 -4.84
C SER A 192 6.00 9.71 -4.17
N SER A 193 4.98 9.23 -4.90
CA SER A 193 3.80 8.59 -4.31
C SER A 193 4.16 7.38 -3.43
N VAL A 194 4.99 6.47 -3.94
CA VAL A 194 5.39 5.25 -3.23
C VAL A 194 6.14 5.57 -1.94
N GLU A 195 7.15 6.44 -2.02
CA GLU A 195 7.96 6.84 -0.87
C GLU A 195 7.12 7.63 0.16
N THR A 196 6.23 8.51 -0.29
CA THR A 196 5.35 9.29 0.58
C THR A 196 4.44 8.39 1.39
N ASP A 197 3.83 7.38 0.77
CA ASP A 197 2.92 6.46 1.47
C ASP A 197 3.68 5.58 2.47
N ILE A 198 4.85 5.07 2.08
CA ILE A 198 5.69 4.27 2.98
C ILE A 198 6.12 5.09 4.20
N ASN A 199 6.67 6.29 3.97
CA ASN A 199 7.15 7.16 5.04
C ASN A 199 6.01 7.61 5.97
N ALA A 200 4.84 7.92 5.43
CA ALA A 200 3.70 8.29 6.25
C ALA A 200 3.21 7.13 7.14
N GLY A 201 3.33 5.88 6.68
CA GLY A 201 3.04 4.73 7.54
C GLY A 201 4.09 4.52 8.63
N ILE A 202 5.38 4.73 8.33
CA ILE A 202 6.45 4.73 9.33
C ILE A 202 6.22 5.81 10.41
N GLU A 203 5.83 7.01 10.00
CA GLU A 203 5.52 8.12 10.90
C GLU A 203 4.31 7.82 11.79
N THR A 204 3.26 7.22 11.21
CA THR A 204 2.06 6.77 11.94
C THR A 204 2.43 5.75 13.01
N ALA A 205 3.22 4.73 12.65
CA ALA A 205 3.73 3.73 13.59
C ALA A 205 4.56 4.36 14.71
N SER A 206 5.50 5.25 14.37
CA SER A 206 6.35 5.92 15.35
C SER A 206 5.53 6.73 16.38
N THR A 207 4.52 7.47 15.90
CA THR A 207 3.61 8.24 16.77
C THR A 207 2.81 7.33 17.72
N LEU A 208 2.33 6.20 17.21
CA LEU A 208 1.63 5.21 18.04
C LEU A 208 2.56 4.63 19.10
N ILE A 209 3.77 4.24 18.70
CA ILE A 209 4.79 3.67 19.58
C ILE A 209 5.12 4.64 20.71
N ASP A 210 5.35 5.91 20.41
CA ASP A 210 5.61 6.93 21.43
C ASP A 210 4.46 7.06 22.44
N THR A 211 3.21 6.88 21.97
CA THR A 211 2.01 6.90 22.82
C THR A 211 1.91 5.63 23.69
N ILE A 212 2.35 4.48 23.20
CA ILE A 212 2.37 3.21 23.94
C ILE A 212 3.49 3.20 25.00
N ILE A 213 4.64 3.84 24.72
CA ILE A 213 5.80 3.88 25.63
C ILE A 213 5.59 4.84 26.80
N GLN A 214 4.79 5.90 26.64
CA GLN A 214 4.57 6.87 27.72
C GLN A 214 3.55 6.34 28.74
N PRO A 215 3.95 6.07 30.00
CA PRO A 215 3.07 5.61 31.07
C PRO A 215 2.17 6.71 31.67
#